data_AF-D1CTE5-F1
#
_entry.id   AF-D1CTE5-F1
#
_cell.length_a   1.000
_cell.length_b   1.000
_cell.length_c   1.000
_cell.angle_alpha   90.00
_cell.angle_beta   90.00
_cell.angle_gamma   90.00
#
_symmetry.space_group_name_H-M   'P 1'
#
loop_
_entity.id
_entity.type
_entity.pdbx_description
1 polymer ?
#
loop_
_entity_poly.entity_id
_entity_poly.type
_entity_poly.pdbx_seq_one_letter_code
_entity_poly.pdbx_strand_id
1 'polypeptide(L)'
;AAAQKIAVLTADSRHCSEDLLGLETPADRARVVIGGIEDGDYMRNTLARPFVRTDLDQIEREVHACVARLHAEHPEIGMLLFECTGFPVVTKALRRTVGLPIYDITDLCRLTIASVSSETGERSP
;
A
#
# COMPACT_ATOMS: atom_id res chain seq x y z
N ALA A 1 13.45 -1.56 21.54
CA ALA A 1 12.28 -2.12 20.83
C ALA A 1 12.79 -2.87 19.61
N ALA A 2 12.17 -3.99 19.22
CA ALA A 2 12.51 -4.63 17.95
C ALA A 2 12.22 -3.66 16.78
N ALA A 3 13.05 -3.67 15.74
CA ALA A 3 12.84 -2.82 14.57
C ALA A 3 11.53 -3.22 13.87
N GLN A 4 10.61 -2.26 13.69
CA GLN A 4 9.35 -2.52 12.99
C GLN A 4 9.60 -2.64 11.48
N LYS A 5 8.86 -3.55 10.84
CA LYS A 5 8.87 -3.72 9.38
C LYS A 5 7.73 -2.96 8.71
N ILE A 6 7.92 -2.69 7.41
CA ILE A 6 6.93 -2.13 6.51
C ILE A 6 6.47 -3.26 5.57
N ALA A 7 5.17 -3.50 5.51
CA ALA A 7 4.59 -4.38 4.51
C ALA A 7 4.20 -3.58 3.27
N VAL A 8 4.79 -3.91 2.12
CA VAL A 8 4.50 -3.30 0.82
C VAL A 8 3.53 -4.20 0.08
N LEU A 9 2.34 -3.68 -0.21
CA LEU A 9 1.30 -4.39 -0.93
C LEU A 9 1.27 -3.93 -2.38
N THR A 10 1.34 -4.90 -3.29
CA THR A 10 1.34 -4.67 -4.73
C THR A 10 0.27 -5.52 -5.43
N ALA A 11 -0.03 -5.18 -6.67
CA ALA A 11 -0.89 -5.98 -7.53
C ALA A 11 -0.28 -7.35 -7.83
N ASP A 12 1.03 -7.39 -8.06
CA ASP A 12 1.77 -8.61 -8.41
C ASP A 12 3.20 -8.55 -7.85
N SER A 13 3.46 -9.37 -6.83
CA SER A 13 4.75 -9.37 -6.13
C SER A 13 5.92 -9.80 -7.01
N ARG A 14 5.65 -10.52 -8.09
CA ARG A 14 6.67 -10.99 -9.05
C ARG A 14 7.28 -9.84 -9.86
N HIS A 15 6.59 -8.69 -9.90
CA HIS A 15 7.00 -7.50 -10.66
C HIS A 15 7.37 -6.31 -9.76
N CYS A 16 7.22 -6.43 -8.44
CA CYS A 16 7.60 -5.39 -7.48
C CYS A 16 9.03 -5.65 -6.98
N SER A 17 10.02 -5.10 -7.70
CA SER A 17 11.43 -5.26 -7.33
C SER A 17 11.84 -4.29 -6.22
N GLU A 18 12.87 -4.66 -5.46
CA GLU A 18 13.44 -3.80 -4.41
C GLU A 18 14.03 -2.49 -4.96
N ASP A 19 14.44 -2.48 -6.23
CA ASP A 19 14.98 -1.30 -6.92
C ASP A 19 13.89 -0.25 -7.16
N LEU A 20 12.64 -0.67 -7.44
CA LEU A 20 11.50 0.23 -7.55
C LEU A 20 11.25 0.99 -6.25
N LEU A 21 11.53 0.35 -5.12
CA LEU A 21 11.33 0.88 -3.77
C LEU A 21 12.53 1.73 -3.28
N GLY A 22 13.59 1.86 -4.08
CA GLY A 22 14.78 2.63 -3.70
C GLY A 22 15.51 2.08 -2.47
N LEU A 23 15.49 0.76 -2.26
CA LEU A 23 16.11 0.13 -1.09
C LEU A 23 17.63 -0.01 -1.30
N GLU A 24 18.39 1.01 -0.91
CA GLU A 24 19.84 1.08 -1.19
C GLU A 24 20.70 0.21 -0.27
N THR A 25 20.25 -0.05 0.96
CA THR A 25 21.05 -0.76 1.97
C THR A 25 20.45 -2.11 2.37
N PRO A 26 21.26 -3.10 2.81
CA PRO A 26 20.76 -4.34 3.38
C PRO A 26 19.85 -4.12 4.60
N ALA A 27 20.08 -3.04 5.36
CA ALA A 27 19.26 -2.68 6.51
C ALA A 27 17.86 -2.20 6.10
N ASP A 28 17.74 -1.52 4.95
CA ASP A 28 16.43 -1.12 4.41
C ASP A 28 15.67 -2.33 3.87
N ARG A 29 16.36 -3.22 3.13
CA ARG A 29 15.79 -4.47 2.61
C ARG A 29 15.28 -5.37 3.74
N ALA A 30 16.04 -5.49 4.83
CA ALA A 30 15.64 -6.27 6.00
C ALA A 30 14.37 -5.73 6.70
N ARG A 31 13.99 -4.47 6.47
CA ARG A 31 12.79 -3.85 7.06
C ARG A 31 11.57 -3.90 6.16
N VAL A 32 11.69 -4.36 4.91
CA VAL A 32 10.59 -4.39 3.95
C VAL A 32 10.16 -5.83 3.70
N VAL A 33 8.85 -6.04 3.69
CA VAL A 33 8.23 -7.31 3.28
C VAL A 33 7.27 -6.99 2.15
N ILE A 34 7.41 -7.66 1.01
CA ILE A 34 6.56 -7.44 -0.17
C ILE A 34 5.53 -8.57 -0.25
N GLY A 35 4.27 -8.24 -0.49
CA GLY A 35 3.24 -9.21 -0.79
C GLY A 35 2.27 -8.69 -1.86
N GLY A 36 1.81 -9.59 -2.71
CA GLY A 36 0.86 -9.25 -3.77
C GLY A 36 -0.40 -10.09 -3.75
N ILE A 37 -1.32 -9.74 -4.64
CA ILE A 37 -2.61 -10.41 -4.87
C ILE A 37 -2.70 -10.97 -6.30
N GLU A 38 -1.55 -11.35 -6.89
CA GLU A 38 -1.41 -11.75 -8.29
C GLU A 38 -2.33 -12.88 -8.74
N ASP A 39 -2.70 -13.77 -7.83
CA ASP A 39 -3.59 -14.91 -8.10
C ASP A 39 -5.09 -14.58 -7.89
N GLY A 40 -5.38 -13.33 -7.52
CA GLY A 40 -6.73 -12.85 -7.22
C GLY A 40 -7.55 -12.43 -8.44
N ASP A 41 -8.84 -12.20 -8.18
CA ASP A 41 -9.79 -11.69 -9.15
C ASP A 41 -9.43 -10.29 -9.60
N TYR A 42 -8.86 -9.46 -8.72
CA TYR A 42 -8.43 -8.12 -9.09
C TYR A 42 -7.46 -8.14 -10.27
N MET A 43 -6.44 -9.00 -10.23
CA MET A 43 -5.46 -9.12 -11.31
C MET A 43 -6.03 -9.76 -12.57
N ARG A 44 -6.78 -10.85 -12.42
CA ARG A 44 -7.45 -11.49 -13.56
C ARG A 44 -8.36 -10.52 -14.32
N ASN A 45 -9.17 -9.76 -13.59
CA ASN A 45 -10.14 -8.83 -14.17
C ASN A 45 -9.46 -7.60 -14.83
N THR A 46 -8.37 -7.09 -14.23
CA THR A 46 -7.57 -5.99 -14.78
C THR A 46 -6.93 -6.38 -16.13
N LEU A 47 -6.50 -7.63 -16.26
CA LEU A 47 -5.90 -8.16 -17.49
C LEU A 47 -6.93 -8.64 -18.52
N ALA A 48 -8.20 -8.80 -18.14
CA ALA A 48 -9.25 -9.30 -19.03
C ALA A 48 -9.48 -8.39 -20.25
N ARG A 49 -9.81 -9.01 -21.38
CA ARG A 49 -10.22 -8.34 -22.62
C ARG A 49 -11.53 -8.99 -23.12
N PRO A 50 -12.68 -8.30 -23.05
CA PRO A 50 -12.88 -6.92 -22.60
C PRO A 50 -12.60 -6.73 -21.09
N PHE A 51 -12.34 -5.48 -20.69
CA PHE A 51 -12.09 -5.14 -19.28
C PHE A 51 -13.27 -5.55 -18.40
N VAL A 52 -12.96 -6.16 -17.25
CA VAL A 52 -13.93 -6.51 -16.22
C VAL A 52 -13.64 -5.65 -15.00
N ARG A 53 -14.68 -4.99 -14.47
CA ARG A 53 -14.55 -4.22 -13.24
C ARG A 53 -14.62 -5.16 -12.05
N THR A 54 -13.66 -5.04 -11.12
CA THR A 54 -13.71 -5.74 -9.84
C THR A 54 -14.51 -4.94 -8.82
N ASP A 55 -15.38 -5.61 -8.09
CA ASP A 55 -16.16 -5.02 -7.00
C ASP A 55 -15.27 -4.63 -5.83
N LEU A 56 -15.59 -3.52 -5.16
CA LEU A 56 -14.80 -3.00 -4.04
C LEU A 56 -14.66 -4.02 -2.91
N ASP A 57 -15.72 -4.77 -2.61
CA ASP A 57 -15.70 -5.79 -1.56
C ASP A 57 -14.74 -6.94 -1.91
N GLN A 58 -14.58 -7.26 -3.20
CA GLN A 58 -13.62 -8.28 -3.63
C GLN A 58 -12.18 -7.77 -3.49
N ILE A 59 -11.92 -6.52 -3.88
CA ILE A 59 -10.61 -5.88 -3.66
C ILE A 59 -10.27 -5.84 -2.17
N GLU A 60 -11.23 -5.45 -1.33
CA GLU A 60 -11.04 -5.37 0.12
C GLU A 60 -10.67 -6.74 0.71
N ARG A 61 -11.38 -7.80 0.31
CA ARG A 61 -11.10 -9.17 0.75
C ARG A 61 -9.70 -9.63 0.35
N GLU A 62 -9.31 -9.42 -0.91
CA GLU A 62 -8.00 -9.86 -1.42
C GLU A 62 -6.84 -9.11 -0.74
N VAL A 63 -6.95 -7.79 -0.64
CA VAL A 63 -5.94 -6.97 0.03
C VAL A 63 -5.87 -7.32 1.52
N HIS A 64 -7.00 -7.50 2.19
CA HIS A 64 -7.03 -7.91 3.60
C HIS A 64 -6.42 -9.32 3.80
N ALA A 65 -6.71 -10.28 2.93
CA ALA A 65 -6.13 -11.61 2.99
C ALA A 65 -4.60 -11.57 2.84
N CYS A 66 -4.09 -10.74 1.93
CA CYS A 66 -2.65 -10.51 1.79
C CYS A 66 -2.05 -9.92 3.07
N VAL A 67 -2.66 -8.87 3.65
CA VAL A 67 -2.21 -8.29 4.93
C VAL A 67 -2.19 -9.34 6.04
N ALA A 68 -3.26 -10.12 6.19
CA ALA A 68 -3.37 -11.13 7.23
C ALA A 68 -2.28 -12.20 7.11
N ARG A 69 -1.99 -12.64 5.87
CA ARG A 69 -0.89 -13.58 5.59
C ARG A 69 0.47 -12.98 5.97
N LEU A 70 0.77 -11.77 5.50
CA LEU A 70 2.04 -11.09 5.81
C LEU A 70 2.21 -10.87 7.32
N HIS A 71 1.14 -10.50 8.02
CA HIS A 71 1.19 -10.27 9.47
C HIS A 71 1.39 -11.57 10.26
N ALA A 72 0.84 -12.69 9.79
CA ALA A 72 1.09 -14.00 10.39
C ALA A 72 2.54 -14.46 10.22
N GLU A 73 3.16 -14.17 9.07
CA GLU A 73 4.55 -14.49 8.76
C GLU A 73 5.54 -13.51 9.42
N HIS A 74 5.14 -12.24 9.60
CA HIS A 74 5.96 -11.16 10.13
C HIS A 74 5.19 -10.31 11.16
N PRO A 75 5.05 -10.80 12.42
CA PRO A 75 4.36 -10.07 13.49
C PRO A 75 4.95 -8.70 13.82
N GLU A 76 6.20 -8.43 13.42
CA GLU A 76 6.92 -7.17 13.57
C GLU A 76 6.49 -6.06 12.58
N ILE A 77 5.58 -6.35 11.64
CA ILE A 77 5.01 -5.34 10.74
C ILE A 77 4.28 -4.27 11.57
N GLY A 78 4.76 -3.03 11.46
CA GLY A 78 4.20 -1.87 12.15
C GLY A 78 3.35 -0.95 11.26
N MET A 79 3.43 -1.11 9.94
CA MET A 79 2.69 -0.29 8.98
C MET A 79 2.60 -0.95 7.61
N LEU A 80 1.63 -0.49 6.82
CA LEU A 80 1.41 -0.90 5.44
C LEU A 80 1.73 0.26 4.48
N LEU A 81 2.32 -0.08 3.34
CA LEU A 81 2.48 0.78 2.18
C LEU A 81 1.76 0.13 1.00
N PHE A 82 0.81 0.81 0.39
CA PHE A 82 0.20 0.37 -0.85
C PHE A 82 0.99 0.94 -2.03
N GLU A 83 1.79 0.09 -2.65
CA GLU A 83 2.46 0.40 -3.91
C GLU A 83 1.45 0.46 -5.06
N CYS A 84 0.50 -0.49 -5.09
CA CYS A 84 -0.54 -0.48 -6.12
C CYS A 84 -1.45 0.76 -5.97
N THR A 85 -1.46 1.61 -6.99
CA THR A 85 -2.28 2.83 -7.05
C THR A 85 -3.79 2.56 -7.15
N GLY A 86 -4.21 1.30 -7.31
CA GLY A 86 -5.60 0.87 -7.27
C GLY A 86 -6.13 0.52 -5.88
N PHE A 87 -5.25 0.20 -4.91
CA PHE A 87 -5.67 -0.13 -3.53
C PHE A 87 -6.18 1.03 -2.67
N PRO A 88 -5.89 2.32 -2.94
CA PRO A 88 -6.48 3.44 -2.19
C PRO A 88 -8.01 3.39 -2.05
N VAL A 89 -8.70 2.76 -3.00
CA VAL A 89 -10.17 2.61 -2.98
C VAL A 89 -10.68 1.81 -1.78
N VAL A 90 -9.83 0.98 -1.16
CA VAL A 90 -10.16 0.17 0.02
C VAL A 90 -9.42 0.59 1.30
N THR A 91 -8.48 1.55 1.24
CA THR A 91 -7.67 2.00 2.39
C THR A 91 -8.52 2.35 3.61
N LYS A 92 -9.62 3.10 3.43
CA LYS A 92 -10.49 3.52 4.54
C LYS A 92 -11.10 2.33 5.27
N ALA A 93 -11.47 1.28 4.54
CA ALA A 93 -12.04 0.07 5.10
C ALA A 93 -10.98 -0.77 5.83
N LEU A 94 -9.83 -0.98 5.19
CA LEU A 94 -8.73 -1.73 5.79
C LEU A 94 -8.17 -1.09 7.06
N ARG A 95 -8.09 0.25 7.15
CA ARG A 95 -7.64 0.91 8.39
C ARG A 95 -8.50 0.53 9.61
N ARG A 96 -9.79 0.25 9.42
CA ARG A 96 -10.69 -0.15 10.52
C ARG A 96 -10.49 -1.60 10.94
N THR A 97 -10.12 -2.47 10.03
CA THR A 97 -10.02 -3.92 10.27
C THR A 97 -8.62 -4.35 10.68
N VAL A 98 -7.58 -3.76 10.07
CA VAL A 98 -6.18 -4.12 10.31
C VAL A 98 -5.60 -3.42 11.55
N GLY A 99 -6.04 -2.19 11.85
CA GLY A 99 -5.54 -1.44 13.00
C GLY A 99 -4.09 -0.93 12.86
N LEU A 100 -3.52 -0.96 11.66
CA LEU A 100 -2.18 -0.42 11.36
C LEU A 100 -2.28 0.86 10.51
N PRO A 101 -1.29 1.77 10.61
CA PRO A 101 -1.13 2.86 9.64
C PRO A 101 -0.99 2.30 8.23
N ILE A 102 -1.69 2.92 7.28
CA ILE A 102 -1.62 2.59 5.85
C ILE A 102 -1.22 3.87 5.13
N TYR A 103 -0.16 3.81 4.33
CA TYR A 103 0.26 4.87 3.43
C TYR A 103 0.02 4.44 2.00
N ASP A 104 -0.45 5.36 1.17
CA ASP A 104 -0.66 5.10 -0.25
C ASP A 104 -0.34 6.33 -1.12
N ILE A 105 -0.53 6.19 -2.44
CA ILE A 105 -0.27 7.27 -3.40
C ILE A 105 -1.03 8.56 -3.06
N THR A 106 -2.20 8.48 -2.42
CA THR A 106 -2.98 9.67 -2.06
C THR A 106 -2.31 10.47 -0.94
N ASP A 107 -1.59 9.81 -0.03
CA ASP A 107 -0.80 10.47 1.00
C ASP A 107 0.40 11.20 0.37
N LEU A 108 1.08 10.58 -0.61
CA LEU A 108 2.13 11.25 -1.38
C LEU A 108 1.58 12.47 -2.13
N CYS A 109 0.44 12.35 -2.82
CA CYS A 109 -0.19 13.48 -3.51
C CYS A 109 -0.48 14.64 -2.55
N ARG A 110 -1.00 14.37 -1.35
CA ARG A 110 -1.26 15.41 -0.33
C ARG A 110 0.03 16.12 0.09
N LEU A 111 1.10 15.36 0.34
CA LEU A 111 2.41 15.92 0.70
C LEU A 111 2.97 16.80 -0.42
N THR A 112 2.89 16.35 -1.67
CA THR A 112 3.38 17.11 -2.83
C THR A 112 2.59 18.40 -3.04
N ILE A 113 1.26 18.36 -2.95
CA ILE A 113 0.41 19.56 -3.07
C ILE A 113 0.73 20.55 -1.94
N ALA A 114 0.87 20.06 -0.71
CA ALA A 114 1.22 20.90 0.43
C ALA A 114 2.60 21.55 0.28
N SER A 115 3.59 20.87 -0.32
CA SER A 115 4.96 21.38 -0.46
C SER A 115 5.11 22.62 -1.35
N VAL A 116 4.15 22.86 -2.26
CA VAL A 116 4.14 24.04 -3.15
C VAL A 116 3.15 25.12 -2.68
N SER A 117 2.45 24.86 -1.58
CA SER A 117 1.52 25.82 -1.00
C SER A 117 2.32 26.80 -0.14
N SER A 118 2.58 28.00 -0.69
CA SER A 118 3.03 29.13 0.12
C SER A 118 1.90 29.52 1.07
N GLU A 119 2.07 29.30 2.38
CA GLU A 119 1.30 30.05 3.36
C GLU A 119 1.79 31.51 3.33
N THR A 120 1.33 32.26 2.33
CA THR A 120 1.30 33.71 2.42
C THR A 120 0.13 34.01 3.35
N GLY A 121 0.46 34.21 4.62
CA GLY A 121 -0.52 34.54 5.65
C GLY A 121 -1.32 35.77 5.27
N GLU A 122 -2.60 35.59 5.00
CA GLU A 122 -3.62 36.59 5.30
C GLU A 122 -4.05 36.40 6.75
N ARG A 123 -3.19 36.87 7.69
CA ARG A 123 -3.74 37.47 8.91
C ARG A 123 -4.10 38.89 8.55
N SER A 124 -5.38 39.11 8.25
CA SER A 124 -5.98 40.44 8.28
C SER A 124 -6.73 40.64 9.61
N PRO A 125 -6.82 41.90 10.09
CA PRO A 125 -6.83 42.28 11.50
C PRO A 125 -8.13 42.01 12.26
#